data_AF-A0A7W0EI18-F1
#
_entry.id   AF-A0A7W0EI18-F1
#
_cell.length_a   1.000
_cell.length_b   1.000
_cell.length_c   1.000
_cell.angle_alpha   90.00
_cell.angle_beta   90.00
_cell.angle_gamma   90.00
#
_symmetry.space_group_name_H-M   'P 1'
#
loop_
_entity.id
_entity.type
_entity.pdbx_description
1 polymer ?
#
loop_
_entity_poly.entity_id
_entity_poly.type
_entity_poly.pdbx_seq_one_letter_code
_entity_poly.pdbx_strand_id
1 'polypeptide(L)' 'MNLIPMVVEQSPRGERAYDIYSRLLKERIIFLG' A
#
# COMPACT_ATOMS: atom_id res chain seq x y z
N MET A 1 -15.46 11.78 5.39
CA MET A 1 -14.60 11.11 4.39
C MET A 1 -13.53 10.36 5.15
N ASN A 2 -13.46 9.03 5.03
CA ASN A 2 -12.42 8.26 5.69
C ASN A 2 -11.16 8.31 4.80
N LEU A 3 -10.10 8.98 5.26
CA LEU A 3 -8.86 9.12 4.50
C LEU A 3 -8.09 7.81 4.59
N ILE A 4 -7.83 7.16 3.46
CA ILE A 4 -6.96 5.98 3.41
C ILE A 4 -5.51 6.49 3.35
N PRO A 5 -4.64 6.06 4.28
CA PRO A 5 -3.26 6.53 4.30
C PRO A 5 -2.48 5.99 3.10
N MET A 6 -1.63 6.86 2.55
CA MET A 6 -0.69 6.54 1.49
C MET A 6 0.68 6.25 2.10
N VAL A 7 1.33 5.20 1.62
CA VAL A 7 2.65 4.75 2.06
C VAL A 7 3.62 4.79 0.89
N VAL A 8 4.88 5.13 1.16
CA VAL A 8 5.96 5.15 0.16
C VAL A 8 6.87 3.95 0.41
N GLU A 9 7.03 3.10 -0.60
CA GLU A 9 7.95 1.97 -0.61
C GLU A 9 9.21 2.35 -1.38
N GLN A 10 10.37 2.20 -0.74
CA GLN A 10 11.67 2.36 -1.39
C GLN A 10 12.04 1.05 -2.09
N SER A 11 12.31 1.12 -3.39
CA SER A 11 12.86 0.02 -4.18
C SER A 11 14.19 0.43 -4.82
N PRO A 12 15.05 -0.51 -5.23
CA PRO A 12 16.29 -0.19 -5.93
C PRO A 12 16.10 0.59 -7.25
N ARG A 13 14.87 0.63 -7.77
CA ARG A 13 14.50 1.37 -8.99
C ARG A 13 13.83 2.72 -8.69
N GLY A 14 13.78 3.12 -7.42
CA GLY A 14 13.15 4.37 -6.95
C GLY A 14 12.02 4.15 -5.96
N GLU A 15 11.30 5.23 -5.65
CA GLU A 15 10.17 5.24 -4.73
C GLU A 15 8.85 4.89 -5.44
N ARG A 16 8.02 4.08 -4.80
CA ARG A 16 6.66 3.78 -5.25
C ARG A 16 5.67 4.05 -4.15
N ALA A 17 4.66 4.84 -4.45
CA ALA A 17 3.61 5.14 -3.51
C ALA A 17 2.41 4.21 -3.70
N TYR A 18 1.86 3.72 -2.59
CA TYR A 18 0.73 2.80 -2.53
C TYR A 18 -0.26 3.31 -1.49
N ASP A 19 -1.55 3.06 -1.66
CA ASP A 19 -2.43 3.04 -0.49
C ASP A 19 -2.13 1.81 0.38
N ILE A 20 -2.48 1.88 1.67
CA ILE A 20 -2.19 0.80 2.61
C ILE A 20 -2.78 -0.56 2.19
N TYR A 21 -3.95 -0.59 1.55
CA TYR A 21 -4.58 -1.83 1.14
C TYR A 21 -3.89 -2.45 -0.06
N SER A 22 -3.53 -1.65 -1.07
CA SER A 22 -2.74 -2.11 -2.21
C SER A 22 -1.37 -2.62 -1.78
N ARG A 23 -0.73 -1.98 -0.79
CA ARG A 23 0.56 -2.44 -0.25
C ARG A 23 0.44 -3.82 0.41
N LEU A 24 -0.65 -4.09 1.12
CA LEU A 24 -0.91 -5.37 1.79
C LEU A 24 -1.38 -6.45 0.80
N LEU A 25 -2.15 -6.07 -0.22
CA LEU A 25 -2.55 -6.96 -1.31
C LEU A 25 -1.33 -7.47 -2.10
N LYS A 26 -0.31 -6.62 -2.29
CA LYS A 26 0.98 -7.04 -2.88
C LYS A 26 1.64 -8.18 -2.09
N GLU A 27 1.42 -8.24 -0.78
CA GLU A 27 1.87 -9.33 0.12
C GLU A 27 0.85 -10.47 0.23
N ARG A 28 -0.22 -10.44 -0.57
CA ARG A 28 -1.35 -11.38 -0.55
C ARG A 28 -2.14 -11.35 0.76
N ILE A 29 -2.13 -10.22 1.47
CA ILE A 29 -2.96 -9.98 2.66
C ILE A 29 -4.23 -9.25 2.21
N ILE A 30 -5.40 -9.86 2.48
CA ILE A 30 -6.71 -9.33 2.09
C ILE A 30 -7.51 -9.04 3.35
N PHE A 31 -8.08 -7.84 3.44
CA PHE A 31 -9.04 -7.48 4.47
C PHE A 31 -10.44 -7.85 3.99
N LEU A 32 -11.15 -8.60 4.81
CA LEU A 32 -12.60 -8.81 4.68
C LEU A 32 -13.23 -7.94 5.76
N GLY A 33 -14.13 -7.05 5.33
CA GLY A 33 -14.77 -6.05 6.20
C GLY A 33 -15.60 -6.66 7.31
#